data_AF-A0A1T2KYC2-F1
#
_entry.id   AF-A0A1T2KYC2-F1
#
_cell.length_a   1.000
_cell.length_b   1.000
_cell.length_c   1.000
_cell.angle_alpha   90.00
_cell.angle_beta   90.00
_cell.angle_gamma   90.00
#
_symmetry.space_group_name_H-M   'P 1'
#
loop_
_entity.id
_entity.type
_entity.pdbx_description
1 polymer ?
#
loop_
_entity_poly.entity_id
_entity_poly.type
_entity_poly.pdbx_seq_one_letter_code
_entity_poly.pdbx_strand_id
1 'polypeptide(L)'
;MNRRQQSSLRLEIATEAARILADHHGDLDYQAARQKAARRLGCSNDRQLPNNSEIEMALQRHLSIFTNTGQPAALKRLRKLAVEAMQSLASFNPRLIGPVLSGTASSNSPIQLHLFPETPEEVMFHLMDKNIPWVEKEAMLRFSNGSRERRPVLHFLAGDTEIELYLLKPPERRNPPLSRIDERPERGAPLNKLLEMLEQDQR
;
A
#
# COMPACT_ATOMS: atom_id res chain seq x y z
N MET A 1 -19.65 -15.55 -27.01
CA MET A 1 -18.83 -15.76 -25.79
C MET A 1 -19.70 -15.41 -24.58
N ASN A 2 -20.02 -16.40 -23.74
CA ASN A 2 -21.01 -16.27 -22.66
C ASN A 2 -20.51 -15.38 -21.51
N ARG A 3 -21.36 -14.53 -20.92
CA ARG A 3 -21.02 -13.66 -19.77
C ARG A 3 -20.37 -14.44 -18.60
N ARG A 4 -20.78 -15.69 -18.36
CA ARG A 4 -20.20 -16.60 -17.36
C ARG A 4 -18.75 -17.02 -17.66
N GLN A 5 -18.41 -17.24 -18.93
CA GLN A 5 -17.03 -17.56 -19.33
C GLN A 5 -16.14 -16.32 -19.23
N GLN A 6 -16.69 -15.14 -19.52
CA GLN A 6 -15.97 -13.88 -19.38
C GLN A 6 -15.66 -13.56 -17.91
N SER A 7 -16.59 -13.83 -16.98
CA SER A 7 -16.35 -13.64 -15.54
C SER A 7 -15.36 -14.65 -14.96
N SER A 8 -15.36 -15.91 -15.42
CA SER A 8 -14.37 -16.92 -14.99
C SER A 8 -12.96 -16.53 -15.40
N LEU A 9 -12.76 -16.18 -16.67
CA LEU A 9 -11.46 -15.78 -17.19
C LEU A 9 -10.93 -14.51 -16.49
N ARG A 10 -11.81 -13.52 -16.22
CA ARG A 10 -11.44 -12.31 -15.50
C ARG A 10 -10.94 -12.61 -14.07
N LEU A 11 -11.59 -13.55 -13.39
CA LEU A 11 -11.19 -13.98 -12.04
C LEU A 11 -9.86 -14.76 -12.07
N GLU A 12 -9.65 -15.61 -13.07
CA GLU A 12 -8.39 -16.33 -13.28
C GLU A 12 -7.23 -15.36 -13.53
N ILE A 13 -7.44 -14.35 -14.40
CA ILE A 13 -6.44 -13.30 -14.64
C ILE A 13 -6.15 -12.51 -13.36
N ALA A 14 -7.18 -12.17 -12.56
CA ALA A 14 -6.98 -11.48 -11.29
C ALA A 14 -6.14 -12.31 -10.31
N THR A 15 -6.39 -13.61 -10.24
CA THR A 15 -5.68 -14.55 -9.37
C THR A 15 -4.22 -14.73 -9.80
N GLU A 16 -3.94 -14.88 -11.09
CA GLU A 16 -2.57 -14.99 -11.59
C GLU A 16 -1.82 -13.65 -11.47
N ALA A 17 -2.49 -12.51 -11.69
CA ALA A 17 -1.90 -11.20 -11.47
C ALA A 17 -1.52 -10.98 -9.99
N ALA A 18 -2.41 -11.39 -9.07
CA ALA A 18 -2.13 -11.38 -7.64
C ALA A 18 -0.91 -12.24 -7.29
N ARG A 19 -0.80 -13.45 -7.82
CA ARG A 19 0.36 -14.33 -7.61
C ARG A 19 1.66 -13.68 -8.10
N ILE A 20 1.63 -13.06 -9.28
CA ILE A 20 2.77 -12.32 -9.83
C ILE A 20 3.17 -11.15 -8.92
N LEU A 21 2.21 -10.39 -8.38
CA LEU A 21 2.51 -9.29 -7.45
C LEU A 21 3.14 -9.80 -6.15
N ALA A 22 2.63 -10.91 -5.60
CA ALA A 22 3.17 -11.54 -4.39
C ALA A 22 4.61 -12.02 -4.60
N ASP A 23 4.91 -12.64 -5.74
CA ASP A 23 6.26 -13.13 -6.09
C ASP A 23 7.29 -11.99 -6.27
N HIS A 24 6.84 -10.77 -6.55
CA HIS A 24 7.71 -9.62 -6.89
C HIS A 24 7.80 -8.55 -5.78
N HIS A 25 7.33 -8.82 -4.56
CA HIS A 25 7.49 -7.95 -3.38
C HIS A 25 7.19 -6.45 -3.61
N GLY A 26 6.23 -6.12 -4.49
CA GLY A 26 5.81 -4.73 -4.73
C GLY A 26 6.62 -3.94 -5.77
N ASP A 27 7.66 -4.52 -6.39
CA ASP A 27 8.45 -3.90 -7.46
C ASP A 27 7.68 -3.79 -8.78
N LEU A 28 6.65 -4.62 -8.95
CA LEU A 28 5.84 -4.67 -10.16
C LEU A 28 4.52 -3.91 -9.98
N ASP A 29 4.22 -3.00 -10.89
CA ASP A 29 2.94 -2.28 -10.91
C ASP A 29 1.78 -3.22 -11.33
N TYR A 30 0.56 -2.94 -10.84
CA TYR A 30 -0.68 -3.68 -11.13
C TYR A 30 -0.91 -3.82 -12.64
N GLN A 31 -0.62 -2.78 -13.41
CA GLN A 31 -0.74 -2.82 -14.86
C GLN A 31 0.19 -3.88 -15.46
N ALA A 32 1.45 -3.91 -15.03
CA ALA A 32 2.44 -4.86 -15.54
C ALA A 32 2.10 -6.30 -15.11
N ALA A 33 1.65 -6.48 -13.86
CA ALA A 33 1.18 -7.77 -13.35
C ALA A 33 -0.02 -8.29 -14.16
N ARG A 34 -1.02 -7.44 -14.41
CA ARG A 34 -2.21 -7.75 -15.20
C ARG A 34 -1.87 -8.12 -16.64
N GLN A 35 -1.00 -7.36 -17.30
CA GLN A 35 -0.56 -7.65 -18.66
C GLN A 35 0.21 -8.97 -18.74
N LYS A 36 1.07 -9.26 -17.75
CA LYS A 36 1.80 -10.53 -17.66
C LYS A 36 0.86 -11.72 -17.43
N ALA A 37 -0.13 -11.57 -16.54
CA ALA A 37 -1.16 -12.57 -16.31
C ALA A 37 -2.02 -12.84 -17.56
N ALA A 38 -2.49 -11.78 -18.23
CA ALA A 38 -3.29 -11.90 -19.44
C ALA A 38 -2.53 -12.61 -20.58
N ARG A 39 -1.24 -12.28 -20.77
CA ARG A 39 -0.37 -12.97 -21.74
C ARG A 39 -0.21 -14.46 -21.43
N ARG A 40 0.00 -14.83 -20.15
CA ARG A 40 0.12 -16.24 -19.73
C ARG A 40 -1.16 -17.04 -20.00
N LEU A 41 -2.31 -16.40 -19.85
CA LEU A 41 -3.63 -17.03 -20.04
C LEU A 41 -4.18 -16.87 -21.47
N GLY A 42 -3.39 -16.36 -22.41
CA GLY A 42 -3.80 -16.20 -23.81
C GLY A 42 -4.93 -15.20 -24.04
N CYS A 43 -5.14 -14.25 -23.11
CA CYS A 43 -6.19 -13.25 -23.22
C CYS A 43 -5.67 -11.98 -23.93
N SER A 44 -6.28 -11.63 -25.07
CA SER A 44 -5.97 -10.42 -25.85
C SER A 44 -7.04 -9.35 -25.78
N ASN A 45 -8.13 -9.57 -25.04
CA ASN A 45 -9.27 -8.67 -24.98
C ASN A 45 -9.24 -7.82 -23.71
N ASP A 46 -8.95 -6.53 -23.86
CA ASP A 46 -8.85 -5.59 -22.73
C ASP A 46 -10.13 -5.48 -21.91
N ARG A 47 -11.31 -5.75 -22.50
CA ARG A 47 -12.60 -5.74 -21.76
C ARG A 47 -12.72 -6.87 -20.73
N GLN A 48 -11.87 -7.90 -20.81
CA GLN A 48 -11.87 -9.04 -19.89
C GLN A 48 -10.82 -8.89 -18.79
N LEU A 49 -10.06 -7.80 -18.80
CA LEU A 49 -9.04 -7.55 -17.79
C LEU A 49 -9.69 -7.12 -16.46
N PRO A 50 -9.15 -7.59 -15.32
CA PRO A 50 -9.57 -7.14 -14.00
C PRO A 50 -9.12 -5.70 -13.75
N ASN A 51 -9.86 -4.97 -12.93
CA ASN A 51 -9.40 -3.69 -12.41
C ASN A 51 -8.42 -3.92 -11.24
N ASN A 52 -7.74 -2.86 -10.80
CA ASN A 52 -6.73 -2.99 -9.74
C ASN A 52 -7.35 -3.43 -8.41
N SER A 53 -8.57 -3.01 -8.10
CA SER A 53 -9.32 -3.46 -6.91
C SER A 53 -9.62 -4.96 -6.92
N GLU A 54 -9.95 -5.54 -8.08
CA GLU A 54 -10.19 -6.99 -8.21
C GLU A 54 -8.89 -7.79 -8.07
N ILE A 55 -7.78 -7.27 -8.60
CA ILE A 55 -6.45 -7.86 -8.40
C ILE A 55 -6.09 -7.78 -6.91
N GLU A 56 -6.31 -6.66 -6.26
CA GLU A 56 -6.06 -6.46 -4.83
C GLU A 56 -6.91 -7.43 -3.98
N MET A 57 -8.20 -7.59 -4.29
CA MET A 57 -9.04 -8.60 -3.64
C MET A 57 -8.52 -10.02 -3.84
N ALA A 58 -8.04 -10.35 -5.04
CA ALA A 58 -7.45 -11.66 -5.32
C ALA A 58 -6.12 -11.86 -4.58
N LEU A 59 -5.31 -10.81 -4.47
CA LEU A 59 -4.05 -10.81 -3.70
C LEU A 59 -4.32 -11.02 -2.21
N GLN A 60 -5.28 -10.30 -1.66
CA GLN A 60 -5.72 -10.48 -0.27
C GLN A 60 -6.18 -11.92 -0.02
N ARG A 61 -7.00 -12.50 -0.92
CA ARG A 61 -7.41 -13.91 -0.81
C ARG A 61 -6.23 -14.87 -0.91
N HIS A 62 -5.30 -14.60 -1.83
CA HIS A 62 -4.12 -15.44 -2.04
C HIS A 62 -3.24 -15.46 -0.79
N LEU A 63 -2.98 -14.30 -0.20
CA LEU A 63 -2.24 -14.17 1.06
C LEU A 63 -3.02 -14.74 2.25
N SER A 64 -4.36 -14.66 2.23
CA SER A 64 -5.19 -15.16 3.33
C SER A 64 -5.27 -16.68 3.43
N ILE A 65 -4.98 -17.41 2.34
CA ILE A 65 -4.86 -18.88 2.41
C ILE A 65 -3.71 -19.28 3.35
N PHE A 66 -2.70 -18.41 3.48
CA PHE A 66 -1.58 -18.56 4.42
C PHE A 66 -1.75 -17.74 5.71
N THR A 67 -2.68 -16.78 5.74
CA THR A 67 -2.90 -15.89 6.88
C THR A 67 -4.39 -15.83 7.21
N ASN A 68 -4.77 -16.47 8.32
CA ASN A 68 -6.12 -16.49 8.86
C ASN A 68 -6.73 -15.08 8.79
N THR A 69 -7.69 -14.89 7.89
CA THR A 69 -8.21 -13.60 7.40
C THR A 69 -8.42 -12.59 8.53
N GLY A 70 -7.73 -11.45 8.44
CA GLY A 70 -8.08 -10.17 9.07
C GLY A 70 -8.69 -10.29 10.47
N GLN A 71 -7.91 -10.71 11.46
CA GLN A 71 -8.35 -10.60 12.84
C GLN A 71 -8.58 -9.11 13.16
N PRO A 72 -9.75 -8.69 13.65
CA PRO A 72 -9.95 -7.32 14.14
C PRO A 72 -8.86 -6.91 15.14
N ALA A 73 -8.34 -7.89 15.90
CA ALA A 73 -7.20 -7.71 16.78
C ALA A 73 -5.89 -7.34 16.05
N ALA A 74 -5.61 -7.95 14.90
CA ALA A 74 -4.41 -7.66 14.10
C ALA A 74 -4.48 -6.25 13.50
N LEU A 75 -5.61 -5.88 12.90
CA LEU A 75 -5.83 -4.53 12.37
C LEU A 75 -5.70 -3.48 13.48
N LYS A 76 -6.30 -3.72 14.64
CA LYS A 76 -6.20 -2.85 15.81
C LYS A 76 -4.76 -2.71 16.31
N ARG A 77 -4.00 -3.81 16.36
CA ARG A 77 -2.56 -3.80 16.69
C ARG A 77 -1.78 -2.93 15.72
N LEU A 78 -1.99 -3.11 14.42
CA LEU A 78 -1.32 -2.32 13.37
C LEU A 78 -1.69 -0.83 13.46
N ARG A 79 -2.95 -0.50 13.72
CA ARG A 79 -3.39 0.89 13.91
C ARG A 79 -2.75 1.53 15.15
N LYS A 80 -2.60 0.80 16.25
CA LYS A 80 -1.87 1.29 17.44
C LYS A 80 -0.40 1.57 17.14
N LEU A 81 0.28 0.63 16.47
CA LEU A 81 1.67 0.82 16.08
C LEU A 81 1.82 1.98 15.08
N ALA A 82 0.87 2.15 14.16
CA ALA A 82 0.83 3.29 13.25
C ALA A 82 0.67 4.61 14.00
N VAL A 83 -0.15 4.67 15.06
CA VAL A 83 -0.25 5.85 15.94
C VAL A 83 1.10 6.18 16.58
N GLU A 84 1.78 5.19 17.15
CA GLU A 84 3.10 5.38 17.78
C GLU A 84 4.13 5.90 16.76
N ALA A 85 4.18 5.30 15.57
CA ALA A 85 5.05 5.75 14.49
C ALA A 85 4.72 7.18 14.04
N MET A 86 3.44 7.50 13.85
CA MET A 86 2.98 8.84 13.45
C MET A 86 3.28 9.89 14.53
N GLN A 87 3.21 9.54 15.81
CA GLN A 87 3.60 10.43 16.91
C GLN A 87 5.11 10.66 16.91
N SER A 88 5.90 9.60 16.74
CA SER A 88 7.36 9.72 16.67
C SER A 88 7.84 10.49 15.43
N LEU A 89 7.06 10.52 14.36
CA LEU A 89 7.38 11.20 13.10
C LEU A 89 6.59 12.52 12.91
N ALA A 90 5.97 13.05 13.98
CA ALA A 90 5.02 14.17 13.90
C ALA A 90 5.59 15.40 13.17
N SER A 91 6.89 15.67 13.31
CA SER A 91 7.60 16.77 12.63
C SER A 91 7.47 16.72 11.10
N PHE A 92 7.30 15.53 10.52
CA PHE A 92 7.21 15.32 9.06
C PHE A 92 5.77 15.22 8.54
N ASN A 93 4.78 15.58 9.36
CA ASN A 93 3.36 15.59 8.99
C ASN A 93 2.82 14.26 8.44
N PRO A 94 3.00 13.13 9.16
CA PRO A 94 2.74 11.80 8.63
C PRO A 94 1.26 11.60 8.28
N ARG A 95 1.02 10.87 7.18
CA ARG A 95 -0.31 10.44 6.74
C ARG A 95 -0.32 8.95 6.53
N LEU A 96 -1.21 8.25 7.24
CA LEU A 96 -1.40 6.82 7.06
C LEU A 96 -2.08 6.55 5.72
N ILE A 97 -1.56 5.59 4.96
CA ILE A 97 -2.12 5.11 3.69
C ILE A 97 -2.20 3.58 3.67
N GLY A 98 -2.64 3.01 2.55
CA GLY A 98 -2.59 1.58 2.32
C GLY A 98 -3.56 0.74 3.18
N PRO A 99 -3.28 -0.57 3.35
CA PRO A 99 -4.21 -1.55 3.93
C PRO A 99 -4.68 -1.25 5.35
N VAL A 100 -3.81 -0.64 6.17
CA VAL A 100 -4.11 -0.31 7.58
C VAL A 100 -5.17 0.79 7.66
N LEU A 101 -5.15 1.74 6.71
CA LEU A 101 -6.17 2.77 6.58
C LEU A 101 -7.47 2.19 6.02
N SER A 102 -7.41 1.43 4.92
CA SER A 102 -8.60 0.85 4.28
C SER A 102 -9.31 -0.20 5.12
N GLY A 103 -8.65 -0.70 6.18
CA GLY A 103 -9.19 -1.76 7.05
C GLY A 103 -9.05 -3.16 6.46
N THR A 104 -8.28 -3.31 5.38
CA THR A 104 -8.02 -4.60 4.73
C THR A 104 -6.68 -5.22 5.14
N ALA A 105 -5.99 -4.63 6.12
CA ALA A 105 -4.72 -5.15 6.62
C ALA A 105 -4.87 -6.54 7.28
N SER A 106 -3.90 -7.40 6.98
CA SER A 106 -3.65 -8.67 7.66
C SER A 106 -2.48 -8.51 8.65
N SER A 107 -2.20 -9.53 9.48
CA SER A 107 -1.12 -9.46 10.49
C SER A 107 0.25 -9.08 9.95
N ASN A 108 0.53 -9.39 8.67
CA ASN A 108 1.82 -9.16 8.01
C ASN A 108 1.76 -7.94 7.07
N SER A 109 0.66 -7.20 7.04
CA SER A 109 0.55 -6.03 6.19
C SER A 109 1.47 -4.91 6.72
N PRO A 110 2.26 -4.27 5.85
CA PRO A 110 3.10 -3.16 6.27
C PRO A 110 2.26 -1.95 6.65
N ILE A 111 2.81 -1.12 7.55
CA ILE A 111 2.29 0.20 7.84
C ILE A 111 2.93 1.17 6.84
N GLN A 112 2.12 1.78 5.99
CA GLN A 112 2.58 2.69 4.95
C GLN A 112 2.25 4.13 5.33
N LEU A 113 3.26 5.00 5.36
CA LEU A 113 3.13 6.42 5.69
C LEU A 113 3.65 7.29 4.56
N HIS A 114 2.89 8.32 4.19
CA HIS A 114 3.43 9.47 3.47
C HIS A 114 4.02 10.46 4.48
N LEU A 115 5.27 10.85 4.28
CA LEU A 115 5.95 11.92 5.01
C LEU A 115 6.23 13.09 4.07
N PHE A 116 6.33 14.30 4.63
CA PHE A 116 6.55 15.52 3.88
C PHE A 116 7.72 16.33 4.48
N PRO A 117 8.93 15.77 4.52
CA PRO A 117 10.09 16.51 5.01
C PRO A 117 10.53 17.57 4.00
N GLU A 118 11.32 18.56 4.44
CA GLU A 118 11.95 19.50 3.50
C GLU A 118 13.04 18.80 2.69
N THR A 119 13.77 17.87 3.32
CA THR A 119 14.77 17.01 2.68
C THR A 119 14.66 15.55 3.17
N PRO A 120 14.87 14.54 2.31
CA PRO A 120 14.87 13.13 2.72
C PRO A 120 15.81 12.82 3.90
N GLU A 121 16.95 13.51 3.95
CA GLU A 121 18.01 13.34 4.94
C GLU A 121 17.52 13.65 6.36
N GLU A 122 16.58 14.60 6.55
CA GLU A 122 16.00 14.89 7.87
C GLU A 122 15.32 13.66 8.49
N VAL A 123 14.64 12.85 7.66
CA VAL A 123 13.99 11.62 8.13
C VAL A 123 15.05 10.56 8.44
N MET A 124 16.09 10.45 7.61
CA MET A 124 17.18 9.50 7.84
C MET A 124 17.92 9.82 9.15
N PHE A 125 18.25 11.09 9.41
CA PHE A 125 18.87 11.51 10.67
C PHE A 125 17.97 11.21 11.87
N HIS A 126 16.67 11.46 11.76
CA HIS A 126 15.72 11.11 12.82
C HIS A 126 15.67 9.60 13.12
N LEU A 127 15.81 8.74 12.09
CA LEU A 127 15.92 7.29 12.28
C LEU A 127 17.28 6.91 12.89
N MET A 128 18.38 7.53 12.46
CA MET A 128 19.72 7.33 13.04
C MET A 128 19.74 7.68 14.53
N ASP A 129 19.20 8.84 14.92
CA ASP A 129 19.16 9.31 16.30
C ASP A 129 18.38 8.34 17.22
N LYS A 130 17.41 7.63 16.65
CA LYS A 130 16.62 6.60 17.32
C LYS A 130 17.23 5.20 17.24
N ASN A 131 18.41 5.05 16.63
CA ASN A 131 19.08 3.79 16.33
C ASN A 131 18.18 2.79 15.59
N ILE A 132 17.36 3.28 14.66
CA ILE A 132 16.48 2.44 13.83
C ILE A 132 17.21 2.13 12.53
N PRO A 133 17.57 0.88 12.24
CA PRO A 133 18.13 0.52 10.94
C PRO A 133 17.05 0.56 9.86
N TRP A 134 17.37 1.11 8.68
CA TRP A 134 16.47 1.12 7.53
C TRP A 134 17.15 0.62 6.26
N VAL A 135 16.32 0.23 5.30
CA VAL A 135 16.70 -0.02 3.90
C VAL A 135 16.06 1.05 3.05
N GLU A 136 16.86 1.73 2.24
CA GLU A 136 16.37 2.70 1.27
C GLU A 136 16.03 2.03 -0.05
N LYS A 137 14.87 2.38 -0.61
CA LYS A 137 14.40 1.97 -1.93
C LYS A 137 13.85 3.17 -2.68
N GLU A 138 13.53 2.98 -3.96
CA GLU A 138 12.81 3.96 -4.76
C GLU A 138 11.43 3.40 -5.15
N ALA A 139 10.40 4.24 -5.06
CA ALA A 139 9.09 3.94 -5.62
C ALA A 139 8.77 4.88 -6.78
N MET A 140 8.28 4.32 -7.89
CA MET A 140 7.68 5.12 -8.97
C MET A 140 6.24 5.46 -8.60
N LEU A 141 5.95 6.75 -8.43
CA LEU A 141 4.63 7.26 -8.05
C LEU A 141 3.98 7.99 -9.21
N ARG A 142 2.66 7.84 -9.36
CA ARG A 142 1.86 8.52 -10.39
C ARG A 142 1.15 9.71 -9.77
N PHE A 143 1.11 10.85 -10.45
CA PHE A 143 0.41 12.04 -9.98
C PHE A 143 -0.78 12.39 -10.89
N SER A 144 -1.70 13.21 -10.37
CA SER A 144 -2.92 13.62 -11.09
C SER A 144 -2.66 14.46 -12.34
N ASN A 145 -1.52 15.13 -12.42
CA ASN A 145 -1.04 15.85 -13.61
C ASN A 145 -0.50 14.91 -14.71
N GLY A 146 -0.54 13.59 -14.50
CA GLY A 146 -0.02 12.58 -15.42
C GLY A 146 1.48 12.30 -15.27
N SER A 147 2.20 13.02 -14.39
CA SER A 147 3.62 12.77 -14.16
C SER A 147 3.84 11.43 -13.44
N ARG A 148 5.02 10.85 -13.70
CA ARG A 148 5.55 9.69 -12.98
C ARG A 148 6.88 10.08 -12.40
N GLU A 149 7.00 10.05 -11.08
CA GLU A 149 8.19 10.51 -10.39
C GLU A 149 8.67 9.47 -9.38
N ARG A 150 10.00 9.36 -9.26
CA ARG A 150 10.62 8.51 -8.25
C ARG A 150 10.66 9.24 -6.91
N ARG A 151 10.31 8.54 -5.84
CA ARG A 151 10.45 9.02 -4.46
C ARG A 151 11.22 7.99 -3.63
N PRO A 152 12.10 8.43 -2.73
CA PRO A 152 12.72 7.54 -1.76
C PRO A 152 11.65 6.93 -0.87
N VAL A 153 11.83 5.65 -0.53
CA VAL A 153 11.03 4.92 0.43
C VAL A 153 11.97 4.27 1.44
N LEU A 154 11.78 4.60 2.71
CA LEU A 154 12.55 3.97 3.80
C LEU A 154 11.75 2.82 4.38
N HIS A 155 12.35 1.63 4.42
CA HIS A 155 11.78 0.43 5.00
C HIS A 155 12.49 0.08 6.30
N PHE A 156 11.76 -0.14 7.38
CA PHE A 156 12.34 -0.65 8.62
C PHE A 156 11.34 -1.53 9.38
N LEU A 157 11.83 -2.25 10.38
CA LEU A 157 11.02 -3.10 11.25
C LEU A 157 10.79 -2.42 12.61
N ALA A 158 9.54 -2.36 13.03
CA ALA A 158 9.14 -2.03 14.40
C ALA A 158 8.62 -3.30 15.08
N GLY A 159 9.50 -3.97 15.84
CA GLY A 159 9.28 -5.36 16.25
C GLY A 159 9.21 -6.26 15.01
N ASP A 160 8.09 -6.95 14.83
CA ASP A 160 7.86 -7.82 13.66
C ASP A 160 7.05 -7.14 12.54
N THR A 161 6.80 -5.83 12.65
CA THR A 161 5.94 -5.12 11.69
C THR A 161 6.78 -4.24 10.78
N GLU A 162 6.63 -4.43 9.47
CA GLU A 162 7.26 -3.57 8.48
C GLU A 162 6.59 -2.19 8.42
N ILE A 163 7.41 -1.14 8.39
CA ILE A 163 7.01 0.24 8.20
C ILE A 163 7.68 0.78 6.95
N GLU A 164 6.86 1.34 6.05
CA GLU A 164 7.29 1.98 4.81
C GLU A 164 7.02 3.48 4.89
N LEU A 165 8.08 4.29 4.72
CA LEU A 165 8.02 5.74 4.73
C LEU A 165 8.27 6.29 3.33
N TYR A 166 7.21 6.72 2.65
CA TYR A 166 7.32 7.40 1.36
C TYR A 166 7.66 8.86 1.60
N LEU A 167 8.84 9.29 1.15
CA LEU A 167 9.34 10.63 1.35
C LEU A 167 8.88 11.52 0.20
N LEU A 168 7.80 12.26 0.43
CA LEU A 168 7.17 13.17 -0.53
C LEU A 168 7.63 14.60 -0.31
N LYS A 169 7.53 15.43 -1.36
CA LYS A 169 7.84 16.86 -1.23
C LYS A 169 6.71 17.59 -0.49
N PRO A 170 6.98 18.68 0.25
CA PRO A 170 5.94 19.41 0.98
C PRO A 170 4.71 19.82 0.13
N PRO A 171 4.85 20.27 -1.13
CA PRO A 171 3.70 20.59 -1.98
C PRO A 171 2.79 19.39 -2.31
N GLU A 172 3.34 18.17 -2.29
CA GLU A 172 2.63 16.92 -2.60
C GLU A 172 1.63 16.54 -1.50
N ARG A 173 1.67 17.19 -0.34
CA ARG A 173 0.61 17.08 0.66
C ARG A 173 -0.75 17.56 0.13
N ARG A 174 -0.75 18.61 -0.71
CA ARG A 174 -1.97 19.12 -1.35
C ARG A 174 -2.34 18.30 -2.59
N ASN A 175 -1.32 17.85 -3.31
CA ASN A 175 -1.40 17.09 -4.56
C ASN A 175 -0.68 15.73 -4.41
N PRO A 176 -1.24 14.80 -3.62
CA PRO A 176 -0.58 13.53 -3.36
C PRO A 176 -0.54 12.66 -4.62
N PRO A 177 0.32 11.63 -4.61
CA PRO A 177 0.28 10.60 -5.65
C PRO A 177 -1.10 9.92 -5.69
N LEU A 178 -1.41 9.33 -6.83
CA LEU A 178 -2.59 8.50 -7.02
C LEU A 178 -2.38 7.14 -6.37
N SER A 179 -3.39 6.66 -5.66
CA SER A 179 -3.37 5.31 -5.12
C SER A 179 -3.26 4.30 -6.25
N ARG A 180 -2.46 3.26 -6.04
CA ARG A 180 -2.30 2.16 -7.01
C ARG A 180 -3.58 1.35 -7.18
N ILE A 181 -4.53 1.44 -6.24
CA ILE A 181 -5.75 0.63 -6.21
C ILE A 181 -6.91 1.32 -6.93
N ASP A 182 -7.23 2.56 -6.57
CA ASP A 182 -8.43 3.26 -7.06
C ASP A 182 -8.14 4.44 -8.01
N GLU A 183 -6.85 4.71 -8.29
CA GLU A 183 -6.36 5.83 -9.08
C GLU A 183 -6.83 7.21 -8.60
N ARG A 184 -7.25 7.32 -7.33
CA ARG A 184 -7.63 8.60 -6.70
C ARG A 184 -6.45 9.18 -5.92
N PRO A 185 -6.41 10.51 -5.70
CA PRO A 185 -5.39 11.12 -4.87
C PRO A 185 -5.33 10.52 -3.46
N GLU A 186 -4.20 9.90 -3.12
CA GLU A 186 -3.99 9.17 -1.87
C GLU A 186 -3.57 10.13 -0.75
N ARG A 187 -4.55 10.90 -0.27
CA ARG A 187 -4.33 11.93 0.77
C ARG A 187 -3.88 11.36 2.12
N GLY A 188 -4.22 10.10 2.38
CA GLY A 188 -4.02 9.43 3.66
C GLY A 188 -4.78 10.06 4.82
N ALA A 189 -4.76 9.39 5.96
CA ALA A 189 -5.39 9.85 7.19
C ALA A 189 -4.37 10.54 8.11
N PRO A 190 -4.70 11.70 8.69
CA PRO A 190 -3.93 12.27 9.79
C PRO A 190 -4.08 11.46 11.08
N LEU A 191 -3.19 11.71 12.03
CA LEU A 191 -3.16 11.04 13.33
C LEU A 191 -4.50 11.12 14.08
N ASN A 192 -5.15 12.30 14.10
CA ASN A 192 -6.45 12.46 14.78
C ASN A 192 -7.52 11.55 14.17
N LYS A 193 -7.52 11.37 12.85
CA LYS A 193 -8.47 10.47 12.19
C LYS A 193 -8.22 9.01 12.55
N LEU A 194 -6.96 8.61 12.64
CA LEU A 194 -6.58 7.26 13.05
C LEU A 194 -6.98 6.98 14.51
N LEU A 195 -6.83 7.97 15.40
CA LEU A 195 -7.28 7.88 16.79
C LEU A 195 -8.80 7.68 16.87
N GLU A 196 -9.60 8.46 16.12
CA GLU A 196 -11.05 8.25 16.01
C GLU A 196 -11.40 6.82 15.55
N MET A 197 -10.67 6.28 14.57
CA MET A 197 -10.91 4.92 14.06
C MET A 197 -10.59 3.86 15.13
N LEU A 198 -9.52 4.05 15.92
CA LEU A 198 -9.15 3.16 17.02
C LEU A 198 -10.17 3.18 18.17
N GLU A 199 -10.85 4.29 18.39
CA GLU A 199 -11.96 4.39 19.35
C GLU A 199 -13.21 3.65 18.85
N GLN A 200 -13.47 3.69 17.54
CA GLN A 200 -14.58 2.94 16.92
C GLN A 200 -14.34 1.43 16.99
N ASP A 201 -13.10 0.96 16.81
CA ASP A 201 -12.72 -0.45 16.98
C ASP A 201 -12.76 -0.96 18.44
N GLN A 202 -13.13 -0.10 19.40
CA GLN A 202 -13.30 -0.45 20.82
C GLN A 202 -14.77 -0.60 21.23
N ARG A 203 -15.72 -0.20 20.37
CA ARG A 203 -17.16 -0.35 20.59
C ARG A 203 -17.67 -1.62 19.93
#